data_AF-A0AAU2IUP4-F1
#
_entry.id   AF-A0AAU2IUP4-F1
#
_cell.length_a   1.000
_cell.length_b   1.000
_cell.length_c   1.000
_cell.angle_alpha   90.00
_cell.angle_beta   90.00
_cell.angle_gamma   90.00
#
_symmetry.space_group_name_H-M   'P 1'
#
loop_
_entity.id
_entity.type
_entity.pdbx_description
1 polymer ?
#
loop_
_entity_poly.entity_id
_entity_poly.type
_entity_poly.pdbx_seq_one_letter_code
_entity_poly.pdbx_strand_id
1 'polypeptide(L)' 'MDNDTDLRFALQIAGAELAETPPPSDSPLGMLRLFAAANPGVDLTRGHVRQALAGTLGLRSDRP' A
#
# COMPACT_ATOMS: atom_id res chain seq x y z
N MET A 1 14.02 -9.53 -10.93
CA MET A 1 13.20 -8.86 -11.97
C MET A 1 11.98 -8.31 -11.25
N ASP A 2 12.01 -7.01 -10.91
CA ASP A 2 11.03 -6.34 -10.03
C ASP A 2 10.39 -5.12 -10.74
N ASN A 3 10.69 -4.90 -12.03
CA ASN A 3 10.33 -3.68 -12.77
C ASN A 3 8.82 -3.55 -13.05
N ASP A 4 8.11 -4.64 -13.35
CA ASP A 4 6.68 -4.56 -13.67
C ASP A 4 5.83 -4.24 -12.44
N THR A 5 6.23 -4.75 -11.28
CA THR A 5 5.55 -4.50 -10.00
C THR A 5 5.73 -3.05 -9.56
N ASP A 6 6.96 -2.55 -9.60
CA ASP A 6 7.27 -1.15 -9.27
C ASP A 6 6.62 -0.18 -10.27
N LEU A 7 6.59 -0.51 -11.57
CA LEU A 7 5.92 0.31 -12.58
C LEU A 7 4.39 0.35 -12.39
N ARG A 8 3.76 -0.80 -12.12
CA ARG A 8 2.31 -0.84 -11.84
C ARG A 8 1.95 -0.05 -10.59
N PHE A 9 2.79 -0.11 -9.56
CA PHE A 9 2.61 0.67 -8.36
C PHE A 9 2.79 2.19 -8.62
N ALA A 10 3.82 2.58 -9.37
CA ALA A 10 4.02 3.97 -9.77
C ALA A 10 2.83 4.52 -10.58
N LEU A 11 2.26 3.72 -11.48
CA LEU A 11 1.06 4.07 -12.24
C LEU A 11 -0.18 4.19 -11.34
N GLN A 12 -0.31 3.32 -10.34
CA GLN A 12 -1.38 3.43 -9.34
C GLN A 12 -1.26 4.73 -8.53
N ILE A 13 -0.05 5.12 -8.10
CA ILE A 13 0.19 6.37 -7.37
C ILE A 13 -0.20 7.56 -8.25
N ALA A 14 0.30 7.60 -9.49
CA ALA A 14 -0.02 8.67 -10.43
C ALA A 14 -1.54 8.76 -10.70
N GLY A 15 -2.23 7.62 -10.79
CA GLY A 15 -3.69 7.57 -10.93
C GLY A 15 -4.43 8.03 -9.66
N ALA A 16 -3.92 7.70 -8.47
CA ALA A 16 -4.55 8.08 -7.20
C ALA A 16 -4.40 9.57 -6.89
N GLU A 17 -3.26 10.19 -7.22
CA GLU A 17 -3.07 11.66 -7.11
C GLU A 17 -4.05 12.44 -8.00
N LEU A 18 -4.49 11.83 -9.11
CA LEU A 18 -5.48 12.40 -10.04
C LEU A 18 -6.93 12.06 -9.66
N ALA A 19 -7.14 11.18 -8.68
CA ALA A 19 -8.46 10.68 -8.32
C ALA A 19 -9.12 11.58 -7.25
N GLU A 20 -10.36 12.01 -7.52
CA GLU A 20 -11.17 12.77 -6.56
C GLU A 20 -11.72 11.89 -5.42
N THR A 21 -11.74 10.57 -5.62
CA THR A 21 -12.23 9.59 -4.66
C THR A 21 -11.08 8.80 -4.05
N PRO A 22 -11.10 8.53 -2.73
CA PRO A 22 -10.04 7.74 -2.11
C PRO A 22 -9.95 6.33 -2.72
N PRO A 23 -8.74 5.75 -2.79
CA PRO A 23 -8.56 4.41 -3.34
C PRO A 23 -9.33 3.36 -2.51
N PRO A 24 -9.88 2.31 -3.15
CA PRO A 24 -10.58 1.21 -2.47
C PRO A 24 -9.73 0.60 -1.37
N SER A 25 -10.34 0.24 -0.23
CA SER A 25 -9.62 -0.24 0.96
C SER A 25 -8.85 -1.54 0.77
N ASP A 26 -9.26 -2.37 -0.18
CA ASP A 26 -8.64 -3.65 -0.56
C ASP A 26 -7.61 -3.49 -1.69
N SER A 27 -7.45 -2.29 -2.25
CA SER A 27 -6.35 -1.97 -3.16
C SER A 27 -5.05 -1.73 -2.39
N PRO A 28 -3.87 -1.96 -3.00
CA PRO A 28 -2.58 -1.67 -2.35
C PRO A 28 -2.47 -0.25 -1.79
N LEU A 29 -2.97 0.77 -2.49
CA LEU A 29 -2.95 2.15 -2.02
C LEU A 29 -3.95 2.42 -0.90
N GLY A 30 -5.14 1.82 -0.96
CA GLY A 30 -6.10 1.89 0.13
C GLY A 30 -5.55 1.26 1.40
N MET A 31 -4.89 0.10 1.28
CA MET A 31 -4.22 -0.56 2.40
C MET A 31 -3.13 0.32 3.03
N LEU A 32 -2.26 0.94 2.21
CA LEU A 32 -1.23 1.86 2.71
C LEU A 32 -1.82 3.09 3.40
N ARG A 33 -2.86 3.69 2.79
CA ARG A 33 -3.57 4.84 3.37
C ARG A 33 -4.17 4.49 4.74
N LEU A 34 -4.86 3.37 4.84
CA LEU A 34 -5.46 2.92 6.10
C LEU A 34 -4.40 2.56 7.15
N PHE A 35 -3.31 1.92 6.73
CA PHE A 35 -2.19 1.59 7.61
C PHE A 35 -1.52 2.84 8.19
N ALA A 36 -1.24 3.85 7.37
CA ALA A 36 -0.67 5.11 7.82
C ALA A 36 -1.62 5.88 8.75
N ALA A 37 -2.93 5.87 8.46
CA ALA A 37 -3.93 6.49 9.33
C ALA A 37 -4.03 5.79 10.70
N ALA A 38 -3.87 4.47 10.74
CA ALA A 38 -3.89 3.70 11.98
C ALA A 38 -2.56 3.75 12.77
N ASN A 39 -1.44 4.09 12.13
CA ASN A 39 -0.10 4.11 12.73
C ASN A 39 0.55 5.49 12.55
N PRO A 40 0.07 6.53 13.26
CA PRO A 40 0.63 7.87 13.14
C PRO A 40 2.12 7.87 13.54
N GLY A 41 2.96 8.47 12.70
CA GLY A 41 4.42 8.54 12.91
C GLY A 41 5.22 7.37 12.34
N VAL A 42 4.57 6.39 11.70
CA VAL A 42 5.28 5.35 10.94
C VAL A 42 5.54 5.82 9.51
N ASP A 43 6.81 5.90 9.14
CA ASP A 43 7.21 6.15 7.76
C ASP A 43 6.96 4.91 6.89
N LEU A 44 6.26 5.12 5.77
CA LEU A 44 6.02 4.07 4.79
C LEU A 44 7.32 3.75 4.06
N THR A 45 7.79 2.50 4.17
CA THR A 45 8.98 2.01 3.48
C THR A 45 8.60 1.13 2.29
N ARG A 46 9.59 0.79 1.46
CA ARG A 46 9.40 -0.21 0.39
C ARG A 46 8.90 -1.57 0.92
N GLY A 47 9.21 -1.92 2.16
CA GLY A 47 8.68 -3.12 2.81
C GLY A 47 7.16 -3.09 2.93
N HIS A 48 6.61 -1.96 3.37
CA HIS A 48 5.16 -1.76 3.47
C HIS A 48 4.47 -1.82 2.10
N VAL A 49 5.09 -1.23 1.07
CA VAL A 49 4.59 -1.29 -0.31
C VAL A 49 4.51 -2.73 -0.80
N ARG A 50 5.58 -3.52 -0.62
CA ARG A 50 5.59 -4.95 -1.00
C ARG A 50 4.53 -5.75 -0.26
N GLN A 51 4.32 -5.49 1.03
CA GLN A 51 3.27 -6.16 1.81
C GLN A 51 1.87 -5.75 1.34
N ALA A 52 1.65 -4.49 0.97
CA ALA A 52 0.36 -4.04 0.42
C ALA A 52 0.06 -4.71 -0.93
N LEU A 53 1.06 -4.81 -1.81
CA LEU A 53 0.94 -5.52 -3.08
C LEU A 53 0.68 -7.02 -2.90
N ALA A 54 1.25 -7.62 -1.86
CA ALA A 54 1.00 -9.01 -1.48
C ALA A 54 -0.32 -9.22 -0.72
N GLY A 55 -1.04 -8.16 -0.36
CA GLY A 55 -2.24 -8.22 0.48
C GLY A 55 -1.98 -8.63 1.93
N THR A 56 -0.75 -8.48 2.42
CA THR A 56 -0.32 -8.89 3.77
C THR A 56 -0.01 -7.73 4.70
N LEU A 57 -0.21 -6.48 4.26
CA LEU A 57 0.10 -5.30 5.08
C LEU A 57 -0.78 -5.28 6.35
N GLY A 58 -0.15 -5.14 7.52
CA GLY A 58 -0.86 -5.10 8.80
C GLY A 58 -1.40 -6.45 9.28
N LEU A 59 -1.21 -7.55 8.53
CA LEU A 59 -1.37 -8.88 9.07
C LEU A 59 -0.25 -9.09 10.10
N ARG A 60 -0.59 -8.94 11.39
CA ARG A 60 0.27 -9.39 12.48
C ARG A 60 0.64 -10.84 12.18
N SER A 61 1.94 -11.17 12.17
CA SER A 61 2.44 -12.55 12.25
C SER A 61 2.13 -13.19 13.61
N ASP A 62 0.98 -12.85 14.20
CA ASP A 62 0.49 -13.44 15.44
C ASP A 62 -0.48 -14.56 15.05
N ARG A 63 0.09 -15.66 14.55
CA ARG A 63 -0.53 -16.97 14.69
C ARG A 63 0.49 -17.88 15.37
N PRO A 64 0.15 -18.52 16.50
CA PRO A 64 1.04 -19.44 17.21
C PRO A 64 1.43 -20.64 16.34
#